data_AF-A0A958ZAU9-F1
#
_entry.id   AF-A0A958ZAU9-F1
#
_cell.length_a   1.000
_cell.length_b   1.000
_cell.length_c   1.000
_cell.angle_alpha   90.00
_cell.angle_beta   90.00
_cell.angle_gamma   90.00
#
_symmetry.space_group_name_H-M   'P 1'
#
loop_
_entity.id
_entity.type
_entity.pdbx_description
1 polymer ?
#
loop_
_entity_poly.entity_id
_entity_poly.type
_entity_poly.pdbx_seq_one_letter_code
_entity_poly.pdbx_strand_id
1 'polypeptide(L)'
;MDYQQLFREINFPGPLRVLDKNLTAYIPVSLADDNKILKHFDTTSSKAWVAYISSYLKEENGEVAYGGYLEKRNLYKRSPHFNATAVRNMHLGMDLWCEAGTKVLAVLDGRVHSFQNNAVYGDYGPTVILKHAIDGIEFYSLYGHLSVESLDRLKPGQPVEQGAT
;
A
#
# COMPACT_ATOMS: atom_id res chain seq x y z
N MET A 1 -14.28 14.11 -7.71
CA MET A 1 -13.02 14.21 -8.48
C MET A 1 -12.66 12.80 -8.89
N ASP A 2 -12.56 12.54 -10.19
CA ASP A 2 -12.11 11.23 -10.69
C ASP A 2 -10.57 11.23 -10.66
N TYR A 3 -9.99 10.52 -9.69
CA TYR A 3 -8.54 10.41 -9.58
C TYR A 3 -7.92 9.70 -10.79
N GLN A 4 -8.65 8.80 -11.46
CA GLN A 4 -8.13 8.16 -12.68
C GLN A 4 -8.01 9.17 -13.82
N GLN A 5 -8.96 10.10 -13.92
CA GLN A 5 -8.87 11.20 -14.87
C GLN A 5 -7.74 12.17 -14.49
N LEU A 6 -7.63 12.55 -13.21
CA LEU A 6 -6.55 13.41 -12.71
C LEU A 6 -5.16 12.87 -13.06
N PHE A 7 -4.87 11.61 -12.75
CA PHE A 7 -3.56 11.02 -13.03
C PHE A 7 -3.30 10.77 -14.53
N ARG A 8 -4.34 10.76 -15.38
CA ARG A 8 -4.18 10.73 -16.84
C ARG A 8 -3.90 12.12 -17.42
N GLU A 9 -4.39 13.17 -16.78
CA GLU A 9 -4.19 14.56 -17.19
C GLU A 9 -2.86 15.12 -16.71
N ILE A 10 -2.32 14.61 -15.58
CA ILE A 10 -0.98 14.97 -15.11
C ILE A 10 0.08 14.27 -15.97
N ASN A 11 0.91 15.06 -16.64
CA ASN A 11 2.03 14.55 -17.43
C ASN A 11 3.22 14.21 -16.53
N PHE A 12 3.38 12.93 -16.19
CA PHE A 12 4.57 12.45 -15.49
C PHE A 12 5.69 12.10 -16.49
N PRO A 13 6.94 12.54 -16.27
CA PRO A 13 8.05 12.30 -17.20
C PRO A 13 8.49 10.82 -17.28
N GLY A 14 7.93 9.96 -16.43
CA GLY A 14 8.18 8.52 -16.42
C GLY A 14 7.39 7.80 -15.32
N PRO A 15 7.61 6.48 -15.16
CA PRO A 15 6.97 5.71 -14.11
C PRO A 15 7.30 6.25 -12.71
N LEU A 16 6.28 6.46 -11.89
CA LEU A 16 6.45 6.86 -10.49
C LEU A 16 6.86 5.64 -9.67
N ARG A 17 7.99 5.73 -8.97
CA ARG A 17 8.52 4.67 -8.11
C ARG A 17 8.07 4.93 -6.68
N VAL A 18 7.60 3.88 -6.01
CA VAL A 18 7.16 3.91 -4.60
C VAL A 18 7.95 2.94 -3.72
N LEU A 19 8.81 2.12 -4.32
CA LEU A 19 9.74 1.23 -3.65
C LEU A 19 11.15 1.41 -4.21
N ASP A 20 12.15 0.84 -3.53
CA ASP A 20 13.57 0.86 -3.92
C ASP A 20 13.77 0.73 -5.44
N LYS A 21 14.50 1.69 -6.01
CA LYS A 21 14.75 1.82 -7.46
C LYS A 21 15.45 0.61 -8.08
N ASN A 22 16.08 -0.24 -7.28
CA ASN A 22 16.77 -1.43 -7.75
C ASN A 22 15.82 -2.62 -7.97
N LEU A 23 14.58 -2.56 -7.46
CA LEU A 23 13.57 -3.59 -7.70
C LEU A 23 12.99 -3.40 -9.10
N THR A 24 12.98 -4.48 -9.88
CA THR A 24 12.61 -4.47 -11.29
C THR A 24 11.58 -5.54 -11.67
N ALA A 25 11.54 -6.66 -10.96
CA ALA A 25 10.62 -7.77 -11.26
C ALA A 25 9.32 -7.68 -10.44
N TYR A 26 8.33 -6.97 -10.99
CA TYR A 26 7.00 -6.82 -10.39
C TYR A 26 6.02 -7.83 -10.99
N ILE A 27 5.38 -8.64 -10.16
CA ILE A 27 4.40 -9.65 -10.58
C ILE A 27 3.01 -9.33 -10.00
N PRO A 28 1.93 -9.41 -10.79
CA PRO A 28 0.59 -9.17 -10.27
C PRO A 28 0.14 -10.33 -9.38
N VAL A 29 -0.53 -10.03 -8.26
CA VAL A 29 -1.18 -11.03 -7.39
C VAL A 29 -2.61 -10.58 -7.09
N SER A 30 -3.57 -11.51 -7.12
CA SER A 30 -4.94 -11.24 -6.69
C SER A 30 -5.23 -11.90 -5.34
N LEU A 31 -5.73 -11.11 -4.40
CA LEU A 31 -6.23 -11.54 -3.10
C LEU A 31 -7.76 -11.44 -3.02
N ALA A 32 -8.43 -11.46 -4.18
CA ALA A 32 -9.87 -11.42 -4.32
C ALA A 32 -10.54 -12.66 -3.74
N ASP A 33 -11.81 -12.55 -3.36
CA ASP A 33 -12.55 -13.64 -2.72
C ASP A 33 -12.86 -14.85 -3.62
N ASP A 34 -12.71 -14.69 -4.93
CA ASP A 34 -12.81 -15.75 -5.92
C ASP A 34 -11.47 -16.49 -6.16
N ASN A 35 -10.36 -15.98 -5.63
CA ASN A 35 -9.08 -16.68 -5.69
C ASN A 35 -9.12 -17.92 -4.80
N LYS A 36 -9.19 -19.08 -5.46
CA LYS A 36 -9.31 -20.39 -4.80
C LYS A 36 -8.13 -20.72 -3.89
N ILE A 37 -6.93 -20.18 -4.16
CA ILE A 37 -5.73 -20.45 -3.37
C ILE A 37 -5.89 -19.99 -1.91
N LEU A 38 -6.69 -18.95 -1.68
CA LEU A 38 -6.95 -18.39 -0.35
C LEU A 38 -7.75 -19.33 0.56
N LYS A 39 -8.30 -20.42 0.03
CA LYS A 39 -8.98 -21.48 0.82
C LYS A 39 -8.01 -22.55 1.32
N HIS A 40 -6.77 -22.56 0.85
CA HIS A 40 -5.79 -23.61 1.13
C HIS A 40 -4.79 -23.25 2.24
N PHE A 41 -4.93 -22.07 2.86
CA PHE A 41 -4.15 -21.67 4.02
C PHE A 41 -4.95 -20.78 4.97
N ASP A 42 -4.44 -20.57 6.17
CA ASP A 42 -5.07 -19.72 7.17
C ASP A 42 -4.87 -18.22 6.85
N THR A 43 -5.85 -17.62 6.19
CA THR A 43 -5.86 -16.19 5.86
C THR A 43 -6.01 -15.27 7.09
N THR A 44 -6.16 -15.79 8.31
CA THR A 44 -6.09 -15.01 9.58
C THR A 44 -4.65 -14.84 10.08
N SER A 45 -3.72 -15.64 9.58
CA SER A 45 -2.34 -15.69 10.08
C SER A 45 -1.40 -14.90 9.18
N SER A 46 -0.77 -13.86 9.74
CA SER A 46 0.30 -13.12 9.06
C SER A 46 1.44 -14.03 8.63
N LYS A 47 1.76 -15.08 9.41
CA LYS A 47 2.81 -16.05 9.06
C LYS A 47 2.43 -16.87 7.82
N ALA A 48 1.16 -17.26 7.70
CA ALA A 48 0.69 -18.01 6.54
C ALA A 48 0.68 -17.13 5.28
N TRP A 49 0.33 -15.85 5.41
CA TRP A 49 0.44 -14.88 4.32
C TRP A 49 1.88 -14.70 3.84
N VAL A 50 2.83 -14.53 4.77
CA VAL A 50 4.26 -14.44 4.43
C VAL A 50 4.69 -15.70 3.69
N ALA A 51 4.38 -16.89 4.20
CA ALA A 51 4.74 -18.15 3.54
C ALA A 51 4.17 -18.26 2.12
N TYR A 52 2.89 -17.90 1.93
CA TYR A 52 2.26 -17.92 0.61
C TYR A 52 2.93 -16.96 -0.38
N ILE A 53 3.08 -15.70 0.00
CA ILE A 53 3.62 -14.65 -0.87
C ILE A 53 5.10 -14.90 -1.19
N SER A 54 5.90 -15.35 -0.22
CA SER A 54 7.30 -15.71 -0.46
C SER A 54 7.43 -16.88 -1.44
N SER A 55 6.58 -17.91 -1.31
CA SER A 55 6.55 -19.01 -2.30
C SER A 55 6.12 -18.52 -3.68
N TYR A 56 5.09 -17.68 -3.75
CA TYR A 56 4.59 -17.13 -5.01
C TYR A 56 5.66 -16.30 -5.75
N LEU A 57 6.35 -15.39 -5.04
CA LEU A 57 7.46 -14.61 -5.58
C LEU A 57 8.58 -15.50 -6.11
N LYS A 58 8.93 -16.56 -5.36
CA LYS A 58 9.98 -17.51 -5.77
C LYS A 58 9.60 -18.30 -7.02
N GLU A 59 8.36 -18.78 -7.10
CA GLU A 59 7.86 -19.59 -8.23
C GLU A 59 7.79 -18.76 -9.53
N GLU A 60 7.41 -17.49 -9.43
CA GLU A 60 7.26 -16.57 -10.56
C GLU A 60 8.54 -15.77 -10.87
N ASN A 61 9.64 -15.99 -10.12
CA ASN A 61 10.87 -15.20 -10.19
C ASN A 61 10.65 -13.67 -10.03
N GLY A 62 9.73 -13.29 -9.14
CA GLY A 62 9.41 -11.90 -8.81
C GLY A 62 10.17 -11.37 -7.60
N GLU A 63 10.37 -10.05 -7.57
CA GLU A 63 10.90 -9.30 -6.42
C GLU A 63 9.80 -8.60 -5.62
N VAL A 64 8.72 -8.20 -6.31
CA VAL A 64 7.56 -7.52 -5.71
C VAL A 64 6.27 -8.11 -6.26
N ALA A 65 5.35 -8.53 -5.39
CA ALA A 65 4.01 -8.92 -5.79
C ALA A 65 3.06 -7.74 -5.56
N TYR A 66 2.27 -7.34 -6.55
CA TYR A 66 1.41 -6.17 -6.44
C TYR A 66 -0.04 -6.46 -6.82
N GLY A 67 -0.97 -5.75 -6.19
CA GLY A 67 -2.38 -5.88 -6.53
C GLY A 67 -3.31 -5.23 -5.50
N GLY A 68 -4.57 -5.65 -5.49
CA GLY A 68 -5.52 -5.26 -4.46
C GLY A 68 -6.36 -4.00 -4.75
N TYR A 69 -6.03 -3.18 -5.75
CA TYR A 69 -6.88 -2.01 -6.06
C TYR A 69 -8.22 -2.43 -6.66
N LEU A 70 -9.32 -1.93 -6.09
CA LEU A 70 -10.70 -2.32 -6.40
C LEU A 70 -10.95 -3.84 -6.28
N GLU A 71 -10.21 -4.48 -5.38
CA GLU A 71 -10.34 -5.91 -5.15
C GLU A 71 -11.40 -6.20 -4.09
N LYS A 72 -12.35 -7.09 -4.41
CA LYS A 72 -13.35 -7.54 -3.45
C LYS A 72 -12.75 -8.58 -2.51
N ARG A 73 -12.56 -8.21 -1.24
CA ARG A 73 -11.95 -9.05 -0.20
C ARG A 73 -12.95 -9.42 0.88
N ASN A 74 -13.10 -10.71 1.14
CA ASN A 74 -13.87 -11.20 2.28
C ASN A 74 -13.12 -11.10 3.63
N LEU A 75 -11.91 -10.53 3.65
CA LEU A 75 -11.03 -10.40 4.82
C LEU A 75 -11.66 -9.56 5.96
N TYR A 76 -12.52 -8.59 5.63
CA TYR A 76 -13.09 -7.62 6.56
C TYR A 76 -14.32 -8.09 7.34
N LYS A 77 -14.82 -9.31 7.10
CA LYS A 77 -15.93 -9.91 7.88
C LYS A 77 -15.57 -10.21 9.35
N ARG A 78 -14.33 -9.90 9.78
CA ARG A 78 -13.76 -10.32 11.07
C ARG A 78 -13.87 -9.31 12.21
N SER A 79 -14.21 -8.04 11.95
CA SER A 79 -14.31 -7.02 13.01
C SER A 79 -15.74 -6.50 13.15
N PRO A 80 -16.32 -6.50 14.37
CA PRO A 80 -17.63 -5.90 14.65
C PRO A 80 -17.73 -4.42 14.25
N HIS A 81 -16.60 -3.73 14.11
CA HIS A 81 -16.52 -2.32 13.73
C HIS A 81 -16.99 -2.04 12.29
N PHE A 82 -17.03 -3.06 11.43
CA PHE A 82 -17.45 -2.94 10.02
C PHE A 82 -18.84 -3.53 9.73
N ASN A 83 -19.60 -3.92 10.76
CA ASN A 83 -20.96 -4.46 10.64
C ASN A 83 -22.05 -3.37 10.72
N ALA A 84 -21.83 -2.21 10.11
CA ALA A 84 -22.92 -1.27 9.82
C ALA A 84 -23.47 -1.57 8.42
N THR A 85 -24.79 -1.51 8.25
CA THR A 85 -25.72 -1.68 7.08
C THR A 85 -25.22 -1.94 5.64
N ALA A 86 -23.96 -1.67 5.26
CA ALA A 86 -23.35 -2.04 4.00
C ALA A 86 -21.95 -2.64 4.23
N VAL A 87 -21.73 -3.88 3.75
CA VAL A 87 -20.43 -4.57 3.85
C VAL A 87 -19.36 -3.80 3.08
N ARG A 88 -18.38 -3.21 3.79
CA ARG A 88 -17.19 -2.62 3.18
C ARG A 88 -16.18 -3.72 2.88
N ASN A 89 -16.21 -4.27 1.67
CA ASN A 89 -15.31 -5.34 1.22
C ASN A 89 -14.46 -4.97 0.00
N MET A 90 -14.54 -3.72 -0.49
CA MET A 90 -13.71 -3.25 -1.58
C MET A 90 -12.41 -2.69 -1.02
N HIS A 91 -11.28 -3.23 -1.45
CA HIS A 91 -9.97 -2.71 -1.12
C HIS A 91 -9.65 -1.53 -2.06
N LEU A 92 -9.48 -0.34 -1.49
CA LEU A 92 -9.24 0.90 -2.24
C LEU A 92 -7.76 1.27 -2.32
N GLY A 93 -6.90 0.53 -1.63
CA GLY A 93 -5.45 0.68 -1.69
C GLY A 93 -4.83 -0.25 -2.74
N MET A 94 -3.52 -0.13 -2.89
CA MET A 94 -2.69 -1.08 -3.61
C MET A 94 -1.70 -1.68 -2.63
N ASP A 95 -1.59 -3.00 -2.61
CA ASP A 95 -0.61 -3.70 -1.80
C ASP A 95 0.64 -3.97 -2.65
N LEU A 96 1.79 -3.77 -2.04
CA LEU A 96 3.09 -4.08 -2.60
C LEU A 96 3.83 -4.99 -1.63
N TRP A 97 3.84 -6.28 -1.95
CA TRP A 97 4.49 -7.30 -1.13
C TRP A 97 5.94 -7.44 -1.56
N CYS A 98 6.84 -7.16 -0.63
CA CYS A 98 8.28 -7.21 -0.83
C CYS A 98 8.97 -7.56 0.50
N GLU A 99 10.29 -7.75 0.46
CA GLU A 99 11.09 -8.05 1.65
C GLU A 99 10.99 -6.94 2.70
N ALA A 100 10.97 -7.31 3.98
CA ALA A 100 10.95 -6.34 5.07
C ALA A 100 12.23 -5.49 5.07
N GLY A 101 12.09 -4.19 5.32
CA GLY A 101 13.18 -3.22 5.22
C GLY A 101 13.44 -2.69 3.80
N THR A 102 12.65 -3.11 2.81
CA THR A 102 12.61 -2.45 1.49
C THR A 102 12.31 -0.97 1.67
N LYS A 103 13.09 -0.11 1.01
CA LYS A 103 12.86 1.34 1.04
C LYS A 103 11.53 1.67 0.37
N VAL A 104 10.70 2.45 1.04
CA VAL A 104 9.48 3.04 0.48
C VAL A 104 9.82 4.46 0.07
N LEU A 105 9.36 4.86 -1.12
CA LEU A 105 9.70 6.16 -1.70
C LEU A 105 8.46 7.04 -1.81
N ALA A 106 8.63 8.34 -1.57
CA ALA A 106 7.62 9.34 -1.86
C ALA A 106 7.28 9.30 -3.37
N VAL A 107 6.01 9.11 -3.68
CA VAL A 107 5.54 8.91 -5.06
C VAL A 107 5.72 10.18 -5.90
N LEU A 108 5.61 11.33 -5.23
CA LEU A 108 5.61 12.68 -5.80
C LEU A 108 6.15 13.65 -4.76
N ASP A 109 6.58 14.82 -5.24
CA ASP A 109 6.89 15.97 -4.38
C ASP A 109 5.69 16.29 -3.49
N GLY A 110 5.96 16.62 -2.24
CA GLY A 110 4.91 16.92 -1.29
C GLY A 110 5.42 17.38 0.05
N ARG A 111 4.52 17.31 1.03
CA ARG A 111 4.83 17.61 2.43
C ARG A 111 4.24 16.56 3.32
N VAL A 112 4.90 16.23 4.42
CA VAL A 112 4.29 15.39 5.46
C VAL A 112 3.06 16.11 5.99
N HIS A 113 1.89 15.52 5.81
CA HIS A 113 0.66 16.02 6.40
C HIS A 113 0.57 15.56 7.86
N SER A 114 0.66 14.25 8.07
CA SER A 114 0.55 13.61 9.37
C SER A 114 1.21 12.24 9.33
N PHE A 115 1.55 11.73 10.50
CA PHE A 115 2.07 10.37 10.66
C PHE A 115 1.68 9.84 12.03
N GLN A 116 1.50 8.53 12.14
CA GLN A 116 1.05 7.87 13.37
C GLN A 116 1.45 6.40 13.38
N ASN A 117 1.73 5.85 14.56
CA ASN A 117 1.81 4.41 14.76
C ASN A 117 0.44 3.85 15.14
N ASN A 118 -0.30 3.31 14.16
CA ASN A 118 -1.61 2.69 14.35
C ASN A 118 -1.46 1.24 14.81
N ALA A 119 -0.93 1.03 16.02
CA ALA A 119 -0.53 -0.28 16.54
C ALA A 119 -1.71 -1.20 16.94
N VAL A 120 -2.92 -0.94 16.42
CA VAL A 120 -4.10 -1.80 16.63
C VAL A 120 -3.99 -3.00 15.69
N TYR A 121 -4.34 -4.19 16.19
CA TYR A 121 -4.31 -5.41 15.39
C TYR A 121 -5.19 -5.29 14.14
N GLY A 122 -4.59 -5.53 12.96
CA GLY A 122 -5.26 -5.44 11.66
C GLY A 122 -5.42 -4.02 11.09
N ASP A 123 -4.85 -3.02 11.76
CA ASP A 123 -4.78 -1.63 11.28
C ASP A 123 -3.47 -1.38 10.50
N TYR A 124 -3.24 -0.15 10.05
CA TYR A 124 -2.14 0.22 9.17
C TYR A 124 -0.74 0.18 9.81
N GLY A 125 -0.61 0.00 11.13
CA GLY A 125 0.71 0.11 11.79
C GLY A 125 1.34 1.50 11.60
N PRO A 126 2.68 1.63 11.56
CA PRO A 126 3.34 2.89 11.25
C PRO A 126 2.91 3.43 9.89
N THR A 127 2.35 4.63 9.91
CA THR A 127 1.68 5.25 8.77
C THR A 127 2.17 6.67 8.55
N VAL A 128 2.43 7.03 7.30
CA VAL A 128 2.75 8.40 6.87
C VAL A 128 1.75 8.83 5.81
N ILE A 129 1.26 10.07 5.91
CA ILE A 129 0.41 10.70 4.90
C ILE A 129 1.17 11.90 4.34
N LEU A 130 1.34 11.93 3.01
CA LEU A 130 1.89 13.08 2.30
C LEU A 130 0.76 13.86 1.62
N LYS A 131 0.84 15.19 1.70
CA LYS A 131 0.01 16.11 0.92
C LYS A 131 0.77 16.50 -0.34
N HIS A 132 0.10 16.41 -1.48
CA HIS A 132 0.59 16.82 -2.80
C HIS A 132 -0.28 17.95 -3.35
N ALA A 133 0.31 18.76 -4.22
CA ALA A 133 -0.40 19.78 -4.97
C ALA A 133 0.19 19.83 -6.39
N ILE A 134 -0.62 19.52 -7.40
CA ILE A 134 -0.24 19.56 -8.82
C ILE A 134 -1.34 20.31 -9.56
N ASP A 135 -0.97 21.34 -10.34
CA ASP A 135 -1.89 22.16 -11.13
C ASP A 135 -3.10 22.70 -10.34
N GLY A 136 -2.87 23.07 -9.06
CA GLY A 136 -3.90 23.57 -8.16
C GLY A 136 -4.80 22.50 -7.54
N ILE A 137 -4.55 21.21 -7.82
CA ILE A 137 -5.29 20.08 -7.27
C ILE A 137 -4.53 19.48 -6.09
N GLU A 138 -5.18 19.48 -4.93
CA GLU A 138 -4.63 18.89 -3.71
C GLU A 138 -5.13 17.46 -3.51
N PHE A 139 -4.20 16.55 -3.20
CA PHE A 139 -4.52 15.17 -2.87
C PHE A 139 -3.48 14.59 -1.90
N TYR A 140 -3.76 13.38 -1.40
CA TYR A 140 -2.96 12.74 -0.38
C TYR A 140 -2.57 11.33 -0.80
N SER A 141 -1.34 10.94 -0.45
CA SER A 141 -0.91 9.55 -0.48
C SER A 141 -0.77 9.04 0.96
N LEU A 142 -1.11 7.77 1.18
CA LEU A 142 -0.99 7.10 2.47
C LEU A 142 -0.06 5.90 2.30
N TYR A 143 0.93 5.83 3.17
CA TYR A 143 1.89 4.73 3.26
C TYR A 143 1.69 4.04 4.60
N GLY A 144 1.25 2.78 4.58
CA GLY A 144 1.03 1.96 5.77
C GLY A 144 2.06 0.84 5.88
N HIS A 145 2.03 0.15 7.02
CA HIS A 145 2.89 -0.99 7.36
C HIS A 145 4.40 -0.67 7.27
N LEU A 146 4.76 0.59 7.50
CA LEU A 146 6.15 1.02 7.53
C LEU A 146 6.86 0.49 8.78
N SER A 147 8.18 0.63 8.83
CA SER A 147 8.93 0.39 10.06
C SER A 147 8.65 1.49 11.08
N VAL A 148 8.79 1.22 12.37
CA VAL A 148 8.57 2.24 13.42
C VAL A 148 9.59 3.38 13.28
N GLU A 149 10.82 3.04 12.92
CA GLU A 149 11.93 3.97 12.69
C GLU A 149 11.65 4.95 11.54
N SER A 150 10.73 4.59 10.63
CA SER A 150 10.33 5.46 9.51
C SER A 150 9.56 6.70 10.01
N LEU A 151 9.00 6.66 11.22
CA LEU A 151 8.34 7.80 11.84
C LEU A 151 9.32 8.74 12.54
N ASP A 152 10.56 8.30 12.75
CA ASP A 152 11.55 9.08 13.45
C ASP A 152 11.91 10.33 12.66
N ARG A 153 12.01 11.45 13.37
CA ARG A 153 12.43 12.75 12.81
C ARG A 153 11.48 13.37 11.79
N LEU A 154 10.34 12.73 11.48
CA LEU A 154 9.29 13.35 10.68
C LEU A 154 8.67 14.53 11.45
N LYS A 155 8.31 15.59 10.71
CA LYS A 155 7.56 16.73 11.25
C LYS A 155 6.43 17.11 10.29
N PRO A 156 5.22 17.41 10.79
CA PRO A 156 4.16 17.96 9.95
C PRO A 156 4.65 19.20 9.20
N GLY A 157 4.31 19.28 7.91
CA GLY A 157 4.71 20.34 6.99
C GLY A 157 6.11 20.19 6.38
N GLN A 158 6.94 19.22 6.82
CA GLN A 158 8.27 19.05 6.23
C GLN A 158 8.18 18.72 4.73
N PRO A 159 8.99 19.33 3.86
CA PRO A 159 9.03 18.98 2.45
C PRO A 159 9.61 17.58 2.25
N VAL A 160 9.10 16.88 1.24
CA VAL A 160 9.58 15.58 0.80
C VAL A 160 9.62 15.61 -0.73
N GLU A 161 10.79 15.32 -1.29
CA GLU A 161 10.98 15.25 -2.74
C GLU A 161 10.52 13.89 -3.28
N GLN A 162 10.05 13.86 -4.52
CA GLN A 162 9.74 12.63 -5.24
C GLN A 162 10.96 11.69 -5.19
N GLY A 163 10.74 10.44 -4.81
CA GLY A 163 11.79 9.44 -4.69
C GLY A 163 12.61 9.51 -3.40
N ALA A 164 12.34 10.46 -2.49
CA ALA A 164 12.92 10.45 -1.15
C ALA A 164 12.39 9.26 -0.35
N THR A 165 13.24 8.70 0.52
CA THR A 165 12.89 7.61 1.46
C THR A 165 12.37 8.18 2.77
#